data_AF-A0AAJ1IG37-F1
#
_entry.id   AF-A0AAJ1IG37-F1
#
_cell.length_a   1.000
_cell.length_b   1.000
_cell.length_c   1.000
_cell.angle_alpha   90.00
_cell.angle_beta   90.00
_cell.angle_gamma   90.00
#
_symmetry.space_group_name_H-M   'P 1'
#
loop_
_entity.id
_entity.type
_entity.pdbx_description
1 polymer ?
#
loop_
_entity_poly.entity_id
_entity_poly.type
_entity_poly.pdbx_seq_one_letter_code
_entity_poly.pdbx_strand_id
1 'polypeptide(L)'
;MSSATIFFEGKGFLYRVDARAKVIALLIACVFVFLPIYFSGILTLSILLVSLSFYSVGIKNTTNILKAILPMIILVIIFSPFYERSGTPLLIYKDNLILTYEGLIHSLTLSLRFFSITFACSLLFLTTKMNAFILALQSFFVPYKTCLTISLVFRTIPTIFDAFNQISDSHSLRRSNQLKKKRLKNLFPTLTSALVVSLKTIPSLAMALESRGYGLKTKRTNYHMLSSYKYFIFQTIAIIFLFMVLLLTFKKF
;
A
#
# COMPACT_ATOMS: atom_id res chain seq x y z
N MET A 1 12.93 -18.71 -5.92
CA MET A 1 11.97 -17.96 -5.07
C MET A 1 11.87 -16.56 -5.63
N SER A 2 10.86 -16.27 -6.46
CA SER A 2 10.68 -14.94 -7.05
C SER A 2 10.11 -13.99 -5.99
N SER A 3 10.97 -13.21 -5.37
CA SER A 3 10.70 -12.31 -4.23
C SER A 3 10.12 -10.96 -4.67
N ALA A 4 9.19 -10.94 -5.63
CA ALA A 4 8.62 -9.71 -6.18
C ALA A 4 7.09 -9.58 -6.07
N THR A 5 6.41 -10.56 -5.46
CA THR A 5 4.96 -10.43 -5.19
C THR A 5 4.71 -10.32 -3.70
N ILE A 6 4.36 -9.11 -3.25
CA ILE A 6 3.96 -8.78 -1.87
C ILE A 6 2.64 -9.51 -1.47
N PHE A 7 1.94 -10.09 -2.45
CA PHE A 7 0.70 -10.83 -2.25
C PHE A 7 0.95 -12.22 -1.66
N PHE A 8 0.27 -12.51 -0.54
CA PHE A 8 0.22 -13.85 0.03
C PHE A 8 -1.11 -14.50 -0.33
N GLU A 9 -1.08 -15.76 -0.80
CA GLU A 9 -2.30 -16.50 -1.08
C GLU A 9 -2.93 -16.97 0.25
N GLY A 10 -4.10 -16.45 0.59
CA GLY A 10 -4.88 -16.86 1.76
C GLY A 10 -6.33 -17.19 1.40
N LYS A 11 -7.02 -17.94 2.27
CA LYS A 11 -8.43 -18.35 2.09
C LYS A 11 -9.45 -17.51 2.88
N GLY A 12 -8.98 -16.52 3.64
CA GLY A 12 -9.83 -15.72 4.53
C GLY A 12 -10.85 -14.81 3.81
N PHE A 13 -11.82 -14.28 4.58
CA PHE A 13 -12.94 -13.48 4.07
C PHE A 13 -12.51 -12.32 3.17
N LEU A 14 -11.44 -11.60 3.52
CA LEU A 14 -10.96 -10.49 2.70
C LEU A 14 -10.52 -10.94 1.31
N TYR A 15 -10.00 -12.14 1.12
CA TYR A 15 -9.59 -12.59 -0.22
C TYR A 15 -10.77 -12.79 -1.18
N ARG A 16 -11.99 -12.95 -0.66
CA ARG A 16 -13.22 -13.14 -1.44
C ARG A 16 -13.94 -11.83 -1.79
N VAL A 17 -13.64 -10.75 -1.08
CA VAL A 17 -14.23 -9.41 -1.32
C VAL A 17 -13.67 -8.83 -2.62
N ASP A 18 -14.53 -8.15 -3.39
CA ASP A 18 -14.13 -7.52 -4.64
C ASP A 18 -13.02 -6.48 -4.44
N ALA A 19 -12.02 -6.50 -5.34
CA ALA A 19 -10.91 -5.55 -5.30
C ALA A 19 -11.37 -4.09 -5.39
N ARG A 20 -12.44 -3.81 -6.15
CA ARG A 20 -13.04 -2.47 -6.27
C ARG A 20 -13.61 -1.98 -4.94
N ALA A 21 -14.35 -2.85 -4.24
CA ALA A 21 -14.95 -2.51 -2.95
C ALA A 21 -13.87 -2.24 -1.89
N LYS A 22 -12.76 -2.98 -1.90
CA LYS A 22 -11.62 -2.73 -1.01
C LYS A 22 -10.93 -1.39 -1.26
N VAL A 23 -10.75 -1.00 -2.52
CA VAL A 23 -10.15 0.30 -2.87
C VAL A 23 -11.05 1.44 -2.37
N ILE A 24 -12.37 1.31 -2.56
CA ILE A 24 -13.34 2.28 -2.02
C ILE A 24 -13.31 2.28 -0.49
N ALA A 25 -13.26 1.11 0.15
CA ALA A 25 -13.16 1.01 1.60
C ALA A 25 -11.91 1.72 2.15
N LEU A 26 -10.76 1.59 1.46
CA LEU A 26 -9.54 2.30 1.83
C LEU A 26 -9.71 3.82 1.69
N LEU A 27 -10.30 4.29 0.58
CA LEU A 27 -10.56 5.72 0.39
C LEU A 27 -11.48 6.28 1.47
N ILE A 28 -12.56 5.57 1.80
CA ILE A 28 -13.50 5.94 2.87
C ILE A 28 -12.78 5.94 4.21
N ALA A 29 -11.96 4.93 4.50
CA ALA A 29 -11.17 4.87 5.74
C ALA A 29 -10.21 6.05 5.85
N CYS A 30 -9.53 6.44 4.77
CA CYS A 30 -8.68 7.62 4.74
C CYS A 30 -9.48 8.89 5.08
N VAL A 31 -10.61 9.12 4.40
CA VAL A 31 -11.48 10.28 4.69
C VAL A 31 -11.92 10.25 6.16
N PHE A 32 -12.41 9.10 6.63
CA PHE A 32 -12.89 8.94 8.00
C PHE A 32 -11.82 9.30 9.03
N VAL A 33 -10.59 8.83 8.89
CA VAL A 33 -9.51 9.09 9.86
C VAL A 33 -9.16 10.59 9.97
N PHE A 34 -9.35 11.37 8.89
CA PHE A 34 -9.09 12.81 8.88
C PHE A 34 -10.23 13.67 9.46
N LEU A 35 -11.44 13.13 9.61
CA LEU A 35 -12.54 13.88 10.23
C LEU A 35 -12.24 14.19 11.72
N PRO A 36 -12.79 15.29 12.27
CA PRO A 36 -12.69 15.62 13.68
C PRO A 36 -13.58 14.67 14.51
N ILE A 37 -13.04 13.50 14.84
CA ILE A 37 -13.73 12.43 15.58
C ILE A 37 -13.08 12.29 16.96
N TYR A 38 -13.84 11.82 17.94
CA TYR A 38 -13.30 11.46 19.24
C TYR A 38 -12.20 10.38 19.14
N PHE A 39 -11.30 10.39 20.12
CA PHE A 39 -10.28 9.35 20.28
C PHE A 39 -10.86 7.93 20.22
N SER A 40 -12.02 7.71 20.83
CA SER A 40 -12.75 6.43 20.83
C SER A 40 -13.13 5.96 19.42
N GLY A 41 -13.49 6.86 18.51
CA GLY A 41 -13.85 6.50 17.13
C GLY A 41 -12.65 6.01 16.32
N ILE A 42 -11.47 6.62 16.49
CA ILE A 42 -10.25 6.19 15.81
C ILE A 42 -9.77 4.86 16.42
N LEU A 43 -9.87 4.71 17.74
CA LEU A 43 -9.50 3.48 18.45
C LEU A 43 -10.37 2.30 18.01
N THR A 44 -11.70 2.46 17.93
CA THR A 44 -12.61 1.40 17.44
C THR A 44 -12.30 1.00 16.00
N LEU A 45 -12.04 1.95 15.11
CA LEU A 45 -11.62 1.66 13.74
C LEU A 45 -10.31 0.87 13.69
N SER A 46 -9.32 1.27 14.48
CA SER A 46 -8.02 0.58 14.52
C SER A 46 -8.15 -0.87 15.00
N ILE A 47 -8.98 -1.12 16.02
CA ILE A 47 -9.27 -2.46 16.54
C ILE A 47 -10.01 -3.30 15.50
N LEU A 48 -10.99 -2.71 14.81
CA LEU A 48 -11.75 -3.37 13.74
C LEU A 48 -10.82 -3.81 12.61
N LEU A 49 -9.90 -2.95 12.16
CA LEU A 49 -8.94 -3.32 11.12
C LEU A 49 -8.03 -4.47 11.56
N VAL A 50 -7.54 -4.43 12.80
CA VAL A 50 -6.67 -5.46 13.35
C VAL A 50 -7.42 -6.80 13.50
N SER A 51 -8.65 -6.80 14.02
CA SER A 51 -9.46 -8.01 14.17
C SER A 51 -9.79 -8.65 12.82
N LEU A 52 -10.12 -7.80 11.83
CA LEU A 52 -10.38 -8.22 10.45
C LEU A 52 -9.11 -8.82 9.80
N SER A 53 -7.94 -8.26 10.06
CA SER A 53 -6.65 -8.80 9.61
C SER A 53 -6.37 -10.17 10.23
N PHE A 54 -6.59 -10.31 11.55
CA PHE A 54 -6.41 -11.59 12.24
C PHE A 54 -7.29 -12.69 11.67
N TYR A 55 -8.56 -12.39 11.40
CA TYR A 55 -9.51 -13.35 10.84
C TYR A 55 -9.18 -13.73 9.39
N SER A 56 -8.65 -12.81 8.60
CA SER A 56 -8.50 -13.01 7.15
C SER A 56 -7.11 -13.47 6.71
N VAL A 57 -6.07 -12.84 7.23
CA VAL A 57 -4.67 -13.06 6.82
C VAL A 57 -3.98 -14.03 7.77
N GLY A 58 -4.44 -14.11 9.02
CA GLY A 58 -3.84 -14.92 10.07
C GLY A 58 -2.85 -14.15 10.94
N ILE A 59 -2.55 -14.73 12.10
CA ILE A 59 -1.79 -14.10 13.20
C ILE A 59 -0.34 -13.78 12.82
N LYS A 60 0.34 -14.68 12.10
CA LYS A 60 1.77 -14.51 11.76
C LYS A 60 1.99 -13.29 10.84
N ASN A 61 1.17 -13.13 9.81
CA ASN A 61 1.31 -12.03 8.86
C ASN A 61 0.85 -10.70 9.49
N THR A 62 -0.24 -10.72 10.27
CA THR A 62 -0.73 -9.53 10.99
C THR A 62 0.33 -8.98 11.95
N THR A 63 1.01 -9.85 12.70
CA THR A 63 2.08 -9.43 13.61
C THR A 63 3.32 -8.92 12.88
N ASN A 64 3.66 -9.45 11.70
CA ASN A 64 4.74 -8.90 10.87
C ASN A 64 4.44 -7.48 10.39
N ILE A 65 3.20 -7.21 9.96
CA ILE A 65 2.76 -5.86 9.58
C ILE A 65 2.86 -4.92 10.79
N LEU A 66 2.37 -5.35 11.94
CA LEU A 66 2.36 -4.52 13.15
C LEU A 66 3.78 -4.20 13.62
N LYS A 67 4.71 -5.17 13.55
CA LYS A 67 6.14 -4.96 13.81
C LYS A 67 6.79 -3.95 12.85
N ALA A 68 6.40 -3.96 11.58
CA ALA A 68 6.93 -3.03 10.58
C ALA A 68 6.46 -1.57 10.82
N ILE A 69 5.25 -1.39 11.35
CA ILE A 69 4.66 -0.06 11.61
C ILE A 69 5.07 0.49 13.00
N LEU A 70 5.37 -0.39 13.95
CA LEU A 70 5.78 -0.05 15.32
C LEU A 70 6.87 1.03 15.45
N PRO A 71 7.99 1.01 14.69
CA PRO A 71 9.01 2.07 14.81
C PRO A 71 8.46 3.45 14.42
N MET A 72 7.53 3.51 13.46
CA MET A 72 6.93 4.76 13.01
C MET A 72 5.98 5.33 14.08
N ILE A 73 5.19 4.46 14.72
CA ILE A 73 4.32 4.82 15.86
C ILE A 73 5.13 5.38 17.02
N ILE A 74 6.22 4.71 17.40
CA ILE A 74 7.09 5.16 18.48
C ILE A 74 7.66 6.55 18.18
N LEU A 75 8.11 6.77 16.95
CA LEU A 75 8.61 8.07 16.52
C LEU A 75 7.52 9.15 16.67
N VAL A 76 6.30 8.89 16.23
CA VAL A 76 5.19 9.86 16.37
C VAL A 76 4.90 10.18 17.84
N ILE A 77 4.82 9.17 18.71
CA ILE A 77 4.53 9.37 20.14
C ILE A 77 5.65 10.16 20.83
N ILE A 78 6.92 9.95 20.45
CA ILE A 78 8.06 10.66 21.03
C ILE A 78 8.11 12.12 20.56
N PHE A 79 7.90 12.38 19.26
CA PHE A 79 8.07 13.72 18.70
C PHE A 79 6.82 14.61 18.81
N SER A 80 5.61 14.04 18.72
CA SER A 80 4.36 14.80 18.73
C SER A 80 4.14 15.68 19.98
N PRO A 81 4.41 15.25 21.23
CA PRO A 81 4.17 16.09 22.40
C PRO A 81 5.07 17.32 22.47
N PHE A 82 6.21 17.35 21.75
CA PHE A 82 7.07 18.53 21.69
C PHE A 82 6.45 19.68 20.88
N TYR A 83 5.52 19.40 19.97
CA TYR A 83 4.90 20.40 19.09
C TYR A 83 3.74 21.15 19.75
N GLU A 84 2.99 20.50 20.64
CA GLU A 84 1.77 21.06 21.21
C GLU A 84 1.96 21.37 22.70
N ARG A 85 2.29 22.63 22.99
CA ARG A 85 2.56 23.13 24.35
C ARG A 85 1.35 23.75 25.05
N SER A 86 0.18 23.74 24.41
CA SER A 86 -1.06 24.26 25.00
C SER A 86 -1.73 23.21 25.89
N GLY A 87 -2.13 23.61 27.10
CA GLY A 87 -2.96 22.78 27.99
C GLY A 87 -2.48 22.75 29.45
N THR A 88 -3.16 21.97 30.27
CA THR A 88 -2.82 21.79 31.69
C THR A 88 -1.47 21.08 31.84
N PRO A 89 -0.48 21.67 32.53
CA PRO A 89 0.83 21.07 32.70
C PRO A 89 0.75 19.87 33.65
N LEU A 90 1.17 18.69 33.19
CA LEU A 90 1.30 17.49 34.02
C LEU A 90 2.72 17.34 34.58
N LEU A 91 3.73 17.78 33.82
CA LEU A 91 5.13 17.82 34.22
C LEU A 91 5.77 19.13 33.76
N ILE A 92 6.19 19.94 34.73
CA ILE A 92 6.99 21.15 34.54
C ILE A 92 8.40 20.81 35.02
N TYR A 93 9.40 20.97 34.16
CA TYR A 93 10.80 20.90 34.57
C TYR A 93 11.53 22.12 34.01
N LYS A 94 12.08 22.94 34.90
CA LYS A 94 12.89 24.15 34.58
C LYS A 94 12.23 25.05 33.52
N ASP A 95 11.06 25.61 33.83
CA ASP A 95 10.35 26.63 33.02
C ASP A 95 9.95 26.25 31.59
N ASN A 96 10.20 25.01 31.16
CA ASN A 96 9.70 24.46 29.91
C ASN A 96 8.54 23.49 30.19
N LEU A 97 7.39 23.75 29.56
CA LEU A 97 6.28 22.79 29.51
C LEU A 97 6.72 21.56 28.70
N ILE A 98 6.89 20.42 29.37
CA ILE A 98 7.37 19.17 28.74
C ILE A 98 6.21 18.27 28.34
N LEU A 99 5.14 18.21 29.14
CA LEU A 99 4.02 17.32 28.89
C LEU A 99 2.71 17.92 29.42
N THR A 100 1.74 18.10 28.51
CA THR A 100 0.36 18.49 28.84
C THR A 100 -0.58 17.30 28.66
N TYR A 101 -1.67 17.24 29.44
CA TYR A 101 -2.66 16.16 29.32
C TYR A 101 -3.31 16.14 27.92
N GLU A 102 -3.63 17.33 27.42
CA GLU A 102 -4.21 17.53 26.09
C GLU A 102 -3.23 17.15 24.98
N GLY A 103 -1.94 17.49 25.11
CA GLY A 103 -0.90 17.09 24.18
C GLY A 103 -0.66 15.58 24.15
N LEU A 104 -0.83 14.89 25.28
CA LEU A 104 -0.74 13.42 25.33
C LEU A 104 -1.93 12.76 24.62
N ILE A 105 -3.15 13.24 24.83
CA ILE A 105 -4.32 12.73 24.09
C ILE A 105 -4.17 13.03 22.60
N HIS A 106 -3.73 14.24 22.24
CA HIS A 106 -3.55 14.62 20.85
C HIS A 106 -2.48 13.75 20.16
N SER A 107 -1.32 13.58 20.79
CA SER A 107 -0.26 12.70 20.26
C SER A 107 -0.71 11.25 20.12
N LEU A 108 -1.51 10.73 21.07
CA LEU A 108 -2.09 9.38 20.95
C LEU A 108 -3.08 9.30 19.79
N THR A 109 -3.96 10.29 19.62
CA THR A 109 -4.89 10.34 18.48
C THR A 109 -4.14 10.37 17.15
N LEU A 110 -3.10 11.21 17.05
CA LEU A 110 -2.28 11.36 15.84
C LEU A 110 -1.58 10.05 15.50
N SER A 111 -0.97 9.40 16.49
CA SER A 111 -0.33 8.10 16.36
C SER A 111 -1.29 7.02 15.85
N LEU A 112 -2.50 6.95 16.42
CA LEU A 112 -3.54 6.03 15.98
C LEU A 112 -4.05 6.32 14.56
N ARG A 113 -4.10 7.59 14.14
CA ARG A 113 -4.43 7.95 12.75
C ARG A 113 -3.40 7.40 11.77
N PHE A 114 -2.11 7.63 12.03
CA PHE A 114 -1.02 7.10 11.22
C PHE A 114 -1.02 5.58 11.18
N PHE A 115 -1.23 4.93 12.33
CA PHE A 115 -1.36 3.47 12.40
C PHE A 115 -2.51 2.98 11.52
N SER A 116 -3.71 3.55 11.68
CA SER A 116 -4.92 3.08 10.98
C SER A 116 -4.79 3.17 9.47
N ILE A 117 -4.29 4.29 8.94
CA ILE A 117 -4.10 4.49 7.49
C ILE A 117 -3.03 3.54 6.95
N THR A 118 -1.88 3.48 7.61
CA THR A 118 -0.76 2.63 7.16
C THR A 118 -1.15 1.16 7.21
N PHE A 119 -1.85 0.75 8.27
CA PHE A 119 -2.32 -0.61 8.44
C PHE A 119 -3.37 -0.97 7.38
N ALA A 120 -4.40 -0.14 7.17
CA ALA A 120 -5.41 -0.37 6.12
C ALA A 120 -4.79 -0.50 4.73
N CYS A 121 -3.81 0.35 4.41
CA CYS A 121 -3.06 0.31 3.16
C CYS A 121 -2.27 -0.99 3.00
N SER A 122 -1.52 -1.39 4.03
CA SER A 122 -0.77 -2.65 4.02
C SER A 122 -1.68 -3.88 3.85
N LEU A 123 -2.86 -3.85 4.46
CA LEU A 123 -3.85 -4.92 4.38
C LEU A 123 -4.42 -5.07 2.96
N LEU A 124 -4.65 -3.94 2.26
CA LEU A 124 -5.07 -3.96 0.86
C LEU A 124 -4.00 -4.63 0.00
N PHE A 125 -2.75 -4.17 0.05
CA PHE A 125 -1.67 -4.71 -0.80
C PHE A 125 -1.41 -6.19 -0.56
N LEU A 126 -1.56 -6.65 0.68
CA LEU A 126 -1.36 -8.06 1.02
C LEU A 126 -2.52 -8.95 0.53
N THR A 127 -3.76 -8.44 0.57
CA THR A 127 -4.97 -9.23 0.27
C THR A 127 -5.50 -9.06 -1.15
N THR A 128 -4.92 -8.19 -1.97
CA THR A 128 -5.31 -8.03 -3.39
C THR A 128 -4.19 -8.38 -4.35
N LYS A 129 -4.49 -9.27 -5.30
CA LYS A 129 -3.59 -9.56 -6.42
C LYS A 129 -3.43 -8.31 -7.28
N MET A 130 -2.21 -8.05 -7.77
CA MET A 130 -1.92 -6.89 -8.61
C MET A 130 -2.83 -6.82 -9.85
N ASN A 131 -3.08 -7.94 -10.52
CA ASN A 131 -4.01 -7.98 -11.67
C ASN A 131 -5.43 -7.54 -11.30
N ALA A 132 -5.93 -7.97 -10.13
CA ALA A 132 -7.27 -7.59 -9.66
C ALA A 132 -7.33 -6.10 -9.29
N PHE A 133 -6.24 -5.54 -8.75
CA PHE A 133 -6.12 -4.11 -8.48
C PHE A 133 -6.14 -3.28 -9.78
N ILE A 134 -5.43 -3.69 -10.82
CA ILE A 134 -5.43 -3.01 -12.12
C ILE A 134 -6.80 -3.06 -12.78
N LEU A 135 -7.48 -4.21 -12.72
CA LEU A 135 -8.84 -4.34 -13.24
C LEU A 135 -9.86 -3.53 -12.41
N ALA A 136 -9.62 -3.34 -11.11
CA ALA A 136 -10.40 -2.40 -10.30
C ALA A 136 -10.16 -0.95 -10.76
N LEU A 137 -8.92 -0.56 -11.03
CA LEU A 137 -8.58 0.74 -11.60
C LEU A 137 -9.27 0.97 -12.95
N GLN A 138 -9.28 -0.02 -13.84
CA GLN A 138 -9.97 0.04 -15.13
C GLN A 138 -11.46 0.36 -14.98
N SER A 139 -12.08 -0.11 -13.89
CA SER A 139 -13.50 0.16 -13.64
C SER A 139 -13.80 1.55 -13.11
N PHE A 140 -12.82 2.23 -12.51
CA PHE A 140 -12.93 3.61 -12.04
C PHE A 140 -12.65 4.62 -13.17
N PHE A 141 -13.06 4.29 -14.41
CA PHE A 141 -12.89 5.10 -15.63
C PHE A 141 -11.45 5.36 -16.10
N VAL A 142 -10.47 4.57 -15.65
CA VAL A 142 -9.10 4.66 -16.19
C VAL A 142 -9.06 4.07 -17.62
N PRO A 143 -8.48 4.77 -18.61
CA PRO A 143 -8.40 4.28 -19.98
C PRO A 143 -7.72 2.90 -20.08
N TYR A 144 -8.18 2.07 -21.02
CA TYR A 144 -7.60 0.74 -21.22
C TYR A 144 -6.09 0.78 -21.50
N LYS A 145 -5.63 1.75 -22.30
CA LYS A 145 -4.22 1.92 -22.64
C LYS A 145 -3.36 2.09 -21.39
N THR A 146 -3.81 2.90 -20.43
CA THR A 146 -3.10 3.11 -19.16
C THR A 146 -3.13 1.89 -18.26
N CYS A 147 -4.24 1.15 -18.20
CA CYS A 147 -4.28 -0.11 -17.45
C CYS A 147 -3.35 -1.17 -18.05
N LEU A 148 -3.26 -1.25 -19.38
CA LEU A 148 -2.38 -2.16 -20.08
C LEU A 148 -0.90 -1.81 -19.84
N THR A 149 -0.52 -0.53 -19.91
CA THR A 149 0.87 -0.12 -19.64
C THR A 149 1.26 -0.45 -18.20
N ILE A 150 0.38 -0.16 -17.23
CA ILE A 150 0.61 -0.48 -15.82
C ILE A 150 0.75 -2.01 -15.62
N SER A 151 -0.10 -2.81 -16.24
CA SER A 151 -0.01 -4.28 -16.17
C SER A 151 1.29 -4.81 -16.77
N LEU A 152 1.73 -4.23 -17.88
CA LEU A 152 3.00 -4.56 -18.50
C LEU A 152 4.17 -4.23 -17.58
N VAL A 153 4.15 -3.03 -16.96
CA VAL A 153 5.18 -2.60 -16.00
C VAL A 153 5.27 -3.55 -14.83
N PHE A 154 4.16 -3.89 -14.18
CA PHE A 154 4.19 -4.82 -13.05
C PHE A 154 4.68 -6.22 -13.43
N ARG A 155 4.43 -6.66 -14.67
CA ARG A 155 4.98 -7.92 -15.20
C ARG A 155 6.47 -7.83 -15.51
N THR A 156 6.97 -6.69 -16.01
CA THR A 156 8.37 -6.53 -16.41
C THR A 156 9.30 -6.20 -15.23
N ILE A 157 8.80 -5.63 -14.13
CA ILE A 157 9.60 -5.32 -12.94
C ILE A 157 10.41 -6.54 -12.43
N PRO A 158 9.81 -7.73 -12.20
CA PRO A 158 10.57 -8.91 -11.77
C PRO A 158 11.65 -9.30 -12.78
N THR A 159 11.32 -9.28 -14.08
CA THR A 159 12.27 -9.65 -15.13
C THR A 159 13.46 -8.68 -15.23
N ILE A 160 13.21 -7.38 -14.99
CA ILE A 160 14.27 -6.36 -14.94
C ILE A 160 15.15 -6.56 -13.70
N PHE A 161 14.54 -6.92 -12.56
CA PHE A 161 15.29 -7.20 -11.34
C PHE A 161 16.19 -8.42 -11.48
N ASP A 162 15.70 -9.50 -12.09
CA ASP A 162 16.49 -10.70 -12.37
C ASP A 162 17.64 -10.40 -13.36
N ALA A 163 17.37 -9.63 -14.42
CA ALA A 163 18.40 -9.19 -15.36
C ALA A 163 19.45 -8.29 -14.67
N PHE A 164 19.02 -7.38 -13.81
CA PHE A 164 19.92 -6.52 -13.03
C PHE A 164 20.84 -7.34 -12.13
N ASN A 165 20.31 -8.36 -11.44
CA ASN A 165 21.10 -9.23 -10.58
C ASN A 165 22.14 -10.03 -11.38
N GLN A 166 21.76 -10.65 -12.50
CA GLN A 166 22.71 -11.36 -13.38
C GLN A 166 23.82 -10.45 -13.89
N ILE A 167 23.47 -9.23 -14.31
CA ILE A 167 24.43 -8.22 -14.74
C ILE A 167 25.34 -7.83 -13.58
N SER A 168 24.78 -7.57 -12.40
CA SER A 168 25.52 -7.22 -11.19
C SER A 168 26.53 -8.31 -10.80
N ASP A 169 26.12 -9.57 -10.88
CA ASP A 169 26.97 -10.72 -10.57
C ASP A 169 28.10 -10.85 -11.59
N SER A 170 27.80 -10.75 -12.89
CA SER A 170 28.82 -10.77 -13.96
C SER A 170 29.85 -9.65 -13.80
N HIS A 171 29.37 -8.47 -13.40
CA HIS A 171 30.17 -7.29 -13.15
C HIS A 171 31.01 -7.39 -11.89
N SER A 172 30.52 -8.11 -10.88
CA SER A 172 31.24 -8.40 -9.64
C SER A 172 32.40 -9.38 -9.89
N LEU A 173 32.16 -10.44 -10.68
CA LEU A 173 33.21 -11.39 -11.09
C LEU A 173 34.35 -10.71 -11.85
N ARG A 174 34.03 -9.80 -12.77
CA ARG A 174 35.04 -9.04 -13.53
C ARG A 174 35.85 -8.06 -12.67
N ARG A 175 35.37 -7.71 -11.47
CA ARG A 175 35.91 -6.61 -10.64
C ARG A 175 36.36 -7.07 -9.25
N SER A 176 36.75 -8.34 -9.14
CA SER A 176 37.15 -9.08 -7.93
C SER A 176 37.99 -8.27 -6.89
N ASN A 177 38.82 -7.31 -7.31
CA ASN A 177 39.71 -6.55 -6.41
C ASN A 177 39.29 -5.11 -6.03
N GLN A 178 38.14 -4.57 -6.47
CA GLN A 178 37.79 -3.14 -6.28
C GLN A 178 36.61 -2.83 -5.35
N LEU A 179 36.13 -3.83 -4.60
CA LEU A 179 34.84 -3.81 -3.90
C LEU A 179 34.69 -2.83 -2.71
N LYS A 180 35.79 -2.37 -2.07
CA LYS A 180 35.67 -1.64 -0.79
C LYS A 180 35.55 -0.11 -0.89
N LYS A 181 36.12 0.56 -1.90
CA LYS A 181 36.19 2.04 -1.95
C LYS A 181 35.31 2.73 -3.02
N LYS A 182 34.69 1.99 -3.96
CA LYS A 182 33.97 2.59 -5.11
C LYS A 182 32.57 2.01 -5.37
N ARG A 183 31.84 1.58 -4.33
CA ARG A 183 30.49 0.96 -4.48
C ARG A 183 29.53 1.81 -5.31
N LEU A 184 29.41 3.12 -5.02
CA LEU A 184 28.53 4.03 -5.77
C LEU A 184 28.93 4.17 -7.25
N LYS A 185 30.24 4.33 -7.52
CA LYS A 185 30.74 4.45 -8.91
C LYS A 185 30.53 3.16 -9.71
N ASN A 186 30.48 2.01 -9.04
CA ASN A 186 30.29 0.70 -9.66
C ASN A 186 28.82 0.40 -10.01
N LEU A 187 27.87 1.13 -9.43
CA LEU A 187 26.44 0.99 -9.75
C LEU A 187 26.07 1.64 -11.08
N PHE A 188 26.77 2.70 -11.51
CA PHE A 188 26.46 3.36 -12.77
C PHE A 188 26.61 2.42 -13.98
N PRO A 189 27.72 1.68 -14.15
CA PRO A 189 27.84 0.70 -15.24
C PRO A 189 26.74 -0.36 -15.23
N THR A 190 26.41 -0.95 -14.07
CA THR A 190 25.38 -2.00 -13.97
C THR A 190 24.01 -1.45 -14.37
N LEU A 191 23.64 -0.27 -13.88
CA LEU A 191 22.40 0.41 -14.24
C LEU A 191 22.32 0.73 -15.74
N THR A 192 23.37 1.31 -16.31
CA THR A 192 23.40 1.63 -17.75
C THR A 192 23.25 0.37 -18.61
N SER A 193 23.93 -0.72 -18.28
CA SER A 193 23.78 -1.98 -19.00
C SER A 193 22.37 -2.58 -18.88
N ALA A 194 21.77 -2.56 -17.69
CA ALA A 194 20.40 -3.05 -17.48
C ALA A 194 19.37 -2.19 -18.25
N LEU A 195 19.59 -0.88 -18.32
CA LEU A 195 18.77 0.02 -19.13
C LEU A 195 18.89 -0.30 -20.62
N VAL A 196 20.09 -0.51 -21.15
CA VAL A 196 20.30 -0.88 -22.56
C VAL A 196 19.59 -2.19 -22.90
N VAL A 197 19.69 -3.20 -22.03
CA VAL A 197 18.97 -4.48 -22.21
C VAL A 197 17.46 -4.25 -22.23
N SER A 198 16.93 -3.44 -21.31
CA SER A 198 15.51 -3.12 -21.24
C SER A 198 15.01 -2.34 -22.46
N LEU A 199 15.81 -1.42 -22.99
CA LEU A 199 15.46 -0.66 -24.21
C LEU A 199 15.44 -1.56 -25.45
N LYS A 200 16.35 -2.53 -25.54
CA LYS A 200 16.39 -3.49 -26.65
C LYS A 200 15.16 -4.41 -26.71
N THR A 201 14.45 -4.63 -25.60
CA THR A 201 13.25 -5.47 -25.57
C THR A 201 11.97 -4.71 -25.93
N ILE A 202 12.00 -3.37 -25.99
CA ILE A 202 10.81 -2.58 -26.30
C ILE A 202 10.30 -2.84 -27.73
N PRO A 203 11.14 -2.82 -28.79
CA PRO A 203 10.67 -3.05 -30.16
C PRO A 203 10.10 -4.46 -30.35
N SER A 204 10.72 -5.48 -29.73
CA SER A 204 10.22 -6.86 -29.82
C SER A 204 8.87 -7.02 -29.12
N LEU A 205 8.67 -6.36 -27.98
CA LEU A 205 7.40 -6.32 -27.28
C LEU A 205 6.33 -5.59 -28.10
N ALA A 206 6.67 -4.45 -28.70
CA ALA A 206 5.76 -3.70 -29.56
C ALA A 206 5.32 -4.53 -30.78
N MET A 207 6.26 -5.15 -31.49
CA MET A 207 5.98 -6.03 -32.63
C MET A 207 5.13 -7.24 -32.22
N ALA A 208 5.35 -7.80 -31.03
CA ALA A 208 4.52 -8.87 -30.48
C ALA A 208 3.10 -8.42 -30.11
N LEU A 209 2.91 -7.16 -29.73
CA LEU A 209 1.58 -6.59 -29.50
C LEU A 209 0.85 -6.34 -30.82
N GLU A 210 1.55 -5.78 -31.81
CA GLU A 210 0.99 -5.51 -33.15
C GLU A 210 0.58 -6.81 -33.86
N SER A 211 1.41 -7.86 -33.80
CA SER A 211 1.05 -9.17 -34.38
C SER A 211 -0.17 -9.82 -33.72
N ARG A 212 -0.46 -9.46 -32.46
CA ARG A 212 -1.67 -9.87 -31.73
C ARG A 212 -2.87 -8.93 -31.98
N GLY A 213 -2.77 -7.99 -32.94
CA GLY A 213 -3.83 -7.05 -33.26
C GLY A 213 -4.03 -5.93 -32.23
N TYR A 214 -3.00 -5.60 -31.44
CA TYR A 214 -3.00 -4.35 -30.67
C TYR A 214 -3.00 -3.14 -31.62
N GLY A 215 -3.82 -2.13 -31.34
CA GLY A 215 -3.99 -0.96 -32.22
C GLY A 215 -5.28 -0.95 -33.06
N LEU A 216 -5.96 -2.09 -33.19
CA LEU A 216 -7.29 -2.17 -33.83
C LEU A 216 -8.35 -1.42 -33.01
N LYS A 217 -9.22 -0.64 -33.69
CA LYS A 217 -10.36 0.12 -33.11
C LYS A 217 -11.58 -0.75 -32.75
N THR A 218 -11.38 -2.05 -32.52
CA THR A 218 -12.47 -2.97 -32.16
C THR A 218 -12.81 -2.88 -30.67
N LYS A 219 -14.08 -3.17 -30.31
CA LYS A 219 -14.49 -3.31 -28.91
C LYS A 219 -13.68 -4.45 -28.28
N ARG A 220 -12.88 -4.13 -27.26
CA ARG A 220 -12.04 -5.10 -26.56
C ARG A 220 -12.86 -5.89 -25.54
N THR A 221 -12.54 -7.18 -25.39
CA THR A 221 -13.09 -8.06 -24.36
C THR A 221 -12.02 -8.35 -23.29
N ASN A 222 -12.46 -8.57 -22.06
CA ASN A 222 -11.56 -8.90 -20.94
C ASN A 222 -11.68 -10.40 -20.63
N TYR A 223 -10.55 -11.12 -20.65
CA TYR A 223 -10.51 -12.53 -20.26
C TYR A 223 -10.68 -12.73 -18.74
N HIS A 224 -9.99 -11.90 -17.95
CA HIS A 224 -10.18 -11.86 -16.50
C HIS A 224 -11.26 -10.85 -16.14
N MET A 225 -12.34 -11.34 -15.54
CA MET A 225 -13.43 -10.52 -15.03
C MET A 225 -13.38 -10.50 -13.50
N LEU A 226 -13.76 -9.37 -12.90
CA LEU A 226 -14.02 -9.32 -11.46
C LEU A 226 -15.38 -9.97 -11.15
N SER A 227 -15.68 -10.12 -9.87
CA SER A 227 -16.96 -10.64 -9.44
C SER A 227 -18.12 -9.74 -9.93
N SER A 228 -19.32 -10.33 -9.98
CA SER A 228 -20.50 -9.70 -10.56
C SER A 228 -20.78 -8.33 -9.96
N TYR A 229 -21.20 -7.38 -10.79
CA TYR A 229 -21.48 -5.99 -10.41
C TYR A 229 -22.49 -5.88 -9.25
N LYS A 230 -23.41 -6.86 -9.12
CA LYS A 230 -24.37 -6.94 -8.01
C LYS A 230 -23.67 -7.14 -6.65
N TYR A 231 -22.68 -8.03 -6.58
CA TYR A 231 -21.92 -8.26 -5.35
C TYR A 231 -21.07 -7.04 -4.99
N PHE A 232 -20.49 -6.39 -5.99
CA PHE A 232 -19.77 -5.13 -5.80
C PHE A 232 -20.66 -4.04 -5.17
N ILE A 233 -21.85 -3.77 -5.74
CA ILE A 233 -22.77 -2.74 -5.21
C ILE A 233 -23.19 -3.08 -3.77
N PHE A 234 -23.55 -4.33 -3.50
CA PHE A 234 -23.96 -4.74 -2.16
C PHE A 234 -22.83 -4.55 -1.13
N GLN A 235 -21.61 -4.95 -1.50
CA GLN A 235 -20.43 -4.78 -0.63
C GLN A 235 -20.11 -3.30 -0.39
N THR A 236 -20.14 -2.45 -1.42
CA THR A 236 -19.86 -1.02 -1.24
C THR A 236 -20.91 -0.32 -0.39
N ILE A 237 -22.20 -0.63 -0.57
CA ILE A 237 -23.28 -0.09 0.26
C ILE A 237 -23.09 -0.52 1.72
N ALA A 238 -22.78 -1.80 1.97
CA ALA A 238 -22.55 -2.29 3.32
C ALA A 238 -21.35 -1.59 4.00
N ILE A 239 -20.27 -1.33 3.25
CA ILE A 239 -19.10 -0.58 3.74
C ILE A 239 -19.48 0.86 4.07
N ILE A 240 -20.18 1.54 3.17
CA ILE A 240 -20.63 2.93 3.38
C ILE A 240 -21.53 3.02 4.61
N PHE A 241 -22.47 2.08 4.76
CA PHE A 241 -23.36 2.01 5.90
C PHE A 241 -22.59 1.82 7.22
N LEU A 242 -21.62 0.90 7.25
CA LEU A 242 -20.76 0.68 8.42
C LEU A 242 -20.01 1.96 8.83
N PHE A 243 -19.40 2.65 7.87
CA PHE A 243 -18.69 3.92 8.15
C PHE A 243 -19.64 5.05 8.57
N MET A 244 -20.85 5.10 8.01
CA MET A 244 -21.87 6.07 8.41
C MET A 244 -22.31 5.86 9.86
N VAL A 245 -22.56 4.62 10.27
CA VAL A 245 -22.90 4.28 11.66
C VAL A 245 -21.76 4.68 12.59
N LEU A 246 -20.51 4.36 12.24
CA LEU A 246 -19.32 4.73 13.02
C LEU A 246 -19.17 6.27 13.13
N LEU A 247 -19.51 7.00 12.08
CA LEU A 247 -19.51 8.46 12.08
C LEU A 247 -20.57 9.00 13.04
N LEU A 248 -21.82 8.52 12.95
CA LEU A 248 -22.92 8.97 13.80
C LEU A 248 -22.64 8.71 15.28
N THR A 249 -22.01 7.59 15.63
CA THR A 249 -21.70 7.26 17.03
C THR A 249 -20.57 8.09 17.63
N PHE A 250 -19.62 8.56 16.82
CA PHE A 250 -18.39 9.21 17.31
C PHE A 250 -18.17 10.63 16.78
N LYS A 251 -19.18 11.25 16.14
CA LYS A 251 -19.10 12.63 15.68
C LYS A 251 -18.91 13.57 16.87
N LYS A 252 -17.83 14.35 16.84
CA LYS A 252 -17.64 15.47 17.75
C LYS A 252 -18.54 16.61 17.26
N PHE A 253 -19.48 17.07 18.09
CA PHE A 253 -20.24 18.29 17.83
C PHE A 253 -19.33 19.51 17.93
#